data_AF-A0A3P9K8Q1-F1
#
_entry.id   AF-A0A3P9K8Q1-F1
#
_cell.length_a   1.000
_cell.length_b   1.000
_cell.length_c   1.000
_cell.angle_alpha   90.00
_cell.angle_beta   90.00
_cell.angle_gamma   90.00
#
_symmetry.space_group_name_H-M   'P 1'
#
loop_
_entity.id
_entity.type
_entity.pdbx_description
1 polymer ?
#
loop_
_entity_poly.entity_id
_entity_poly.type
_entity_poly.pdbx_seq_one_letter_code
_entity_poly.pdbx_strand_id
1 'polypeptide(L)'
;MPDRDSLVDAETNIYTKREGEDITVRCYLTFSGSRKLLCKETCEEGNILINTTSNEDQRGRYSIKYEYHLIGSSILDVTITKLTKSDSGLYTCELKKMLSPDSEDNFIIIVTKGEFDPQNHENISQ
;
A
#
# COMPACT_ATOMS: atom_id res chain seq x y z
N MET A 1 -9.73 -40.26 4.99
CA MET A 1 -8.67 -39.23 4.89
C MET A 1 -9.36 -37.98 4.39
N PRO A 2 -9.50 -36.92 5.20
CA PRO A 2 -10.18 -35.72 4.75
C PRO A 2 -9.23 -34.84 3.94
N ASP A 3 -9.84 -34.16 2.97
CA ASP A 3 -9.26 -33.34 1.93
C ASP A 3 -8.54 -32.11 2.47
N ARG A 4 -7.51 -31.64 1.76
CA ARG A 4 -6.53 -30.65 2.23
C ARG A 4 -6.89 -29.22 1.81
N ASP A 5 -8.18 -28.91 1.75
CA ASP A 5 -8.71 -27.56 1.57
C ASP A 5 -9.04 -26.96 2.94
N SER A 6 -8.05 -26.29 3.54
CA SER A 6 -8.24 -25.28 4.58
C SER A 6 -6.90 -24.63 4.90
N LEU A 7 -6.35 -23.90 3.93
CA LEU A 7 -5.51 -22.76 4.28
C LEU A 7 -6.48 -21.59 4.46
N VAL A 8 -6.54 -21.12 5.69
CA VAL A 8 -7.39 -20.02 6.14
C VAL A 8 -7.17 -18.84 5.20
N ASP A 9 -8.18 -18.47 4.41
CA ASP A 9 -8.17 -17.21 3.66
C ASP A 9 -8.11 -16.09 4.69
N ALA A 10 -6.92 -15.54 4.93
CA ALA A 10 -6.78 -14.28 5.64
C ALA A 10 -7.48 -13.23 4.78
N GLU A 11 -8.54 -12.61 5.33
CA GLU A 11 -9.34 -11.60 4.66
C GLU A 11 -8.42 -10.45 4.20
N THR A 12 -8.08 -10.43 2.91
CA THR A 12 -7.23 -9.40 2.33
C THR A 12 -8.03 -8.11 2.23
N ASN A 13 -7.51 -7.01 2.79
CA ASN A 13 -8.20 -5.72 2.75
C ASN A 13 -8.35 -5.21 1.30
N ILE A 14 -9.57 -4.83 0.90
CA ILE A 14 -9.87 -4.30 -0.44
C ILE A 14 -10.29 -2.83 -0.33
N TYR A 15 -9.61 -1.96 -1.08
CA TYR A 15 -9.90 -0.53 -1.14
C TYR A 15 -10.35 -0.14 -2.54
N THR A 16 -11.57 0.41 -2.66
CA THR A 16 -12.07 0.98 -3.91
C THR A 16 -11.90 2.50 -3.90
N LYS A 17 -11.24 3.05 -4.92
CA LYS A 17 -10.97 4.48 -5.08
C LYS A 17 -11.32 4.97 -6.49
N ARG A 18 -11.50 6.27 -6.66
CA ARG A 18 -11.68 6.89 -7.97
C ARG A 18 -10.34 7.34 -8.54
N GLU A 19 -10.24 7.33 -9.86
CA GLU A 19 -9.09 7.88 -10.58
C GLU A 19 -8.89 9.37 -10.22
N GLY A 20 -7.64 9.75 -9.99
CA GLY A 20 -7.24 11.07 -9.51
C GLY A 20 -7.21 11.21 -7.98
N GLU A 21 -7.85 10.32 -7.22
CA GLU A 21 -7.82 10.36 -5.75
C GLU A 21 -6.49 9.86 -5.17
N ASP A 22 -6.27 10.22 -3.90
CA ASP A 22 -5.18 9.69 -3.09
C ASP A 22 -5.72 8.58 -2.16
N ILE A 23 -4.82 7.66 -1.77
CA ILE A 23 -5.10 6.66 -0.75
C ILE A 23 -3.95 6.58 0.23
N THR A 24 -4.29 6.49 1.52
CA THR A 24 -3.38 6.05 2.57
C THR A 24 -3.91 4.74 3.15
N VAL A 25 -3.09 3.70 3.11
CA VAL A 25 -3.38 2.39 3.71
C VAL A 25 -2.52 2.21 4.94
N ARG A 26 -3.14 1.75 6.01
CA ARG A 26 -2.48 1.44 7.27
C ARG A 26 -2.19 -0.05 7.33
N CYS A 27 -0.93 -0.42 7.20
CA CYS A 27 -0.49 -1.81 7.28
C CYS A 27 -0.08 -2.16 8.73
N TYR A 28 -0.50 -3.34 9.19
CA TYR A 28 -0.24 -3.82 10.55
C TYR A 28 0.78 -4.96 10.54
N LEU A 29 2.01 -4.64 10.96
CA LEU A 29 3.16 -5.51 10.82
C LEU A 29 3.48 -6.15 12.17
N THR A 30 3.46 -7.49 12.26
CA THR A 30 3.72 -8.24 13.50
C THR A 30 5.07 -7.90 14.13
N PHE A 31 6.09 -7.62 13.31
CA PHE A 31 7.43 -7.29 13.78
C PHE A 31 7.89 -5.93 13.25
N SER A 32 8.70 -5.24 14.06
CA SER A 32 9.38 -4.02 13.60
C SER A 32 10.42 -4.31 12.53
N GLY A 33 10.86 -3.29 11.78
CA GLY A 33 11.93 -3.45 10.79
C GLY A 33 12.74 -2.19 10.51
N SER A 34 13.98 -2.41 10.12
CA SER A 34 14.92 -1.32 9.79
C SER A 34 14.64 -0.72 8.41
N ARG A 35 14.22 -1.56 7.47
CA ARG A 35 13.93 -1.19 6.08
C ARG A 35 12.43 -1.32 5.82
N LYS A 36 11.84 -0.34 5.15
CA LYS A 36 10.41 -0.18 4.90
C LYS A 36 10.21 -0.19 3.40
N LEU A 37 9.30 -1.02 2.91
CA LEU A 37 8.99 -1.12 1.49
C LEU A 37 7.48 -1.07 1.25
N LEU A 38 7.12 -0.49 0.12
CA LEU A 38 5.83 -0.70 -0.54
C LEU A 38 6.12 -1.29 -1.92
N CYS A 39 5.45 -2.39 -2.22
CA CYS A 39 5.64 -3.14 -3.46
C CYS A 39 4.29 -3.38 -4.15
N LYS A 40 4.32 -3.51 -5.47
CA LYS A 40 3.19 -4.01 -6.25
C LYS A 40 3.34 -5.53 -6.35
N GLU A 41 2.35 -6.29 -5.89
CA GLU A 41 2.49 -7.73 -5.64
C GLU A 41 3.67 -7.99 -4.68
N THR A 42 4.58 -8.91 -5.00
CA THR A 42 5.71 -9.27 -4.13
C THR A 42 6.84 -8.24 -4.16
N CYS A 43 7.62 -8.15 -3.07
CA CYS A 43 8.79 -7.26 -2.97
C CYS A 43 10.05 -7.79 -3.68
N GLU A 44 9.88 -8.23 -4.92
CA GLU A 44 10.97 -8.60 -5.83
C GLU A 44 11.52 -7.38 -6.60
N GLU A 45 12.71 -7.52 -7.17
CA GLU A 45 13.33 -6.47 -7.97
C GLU A 45 12.43 -6.12 -9.18
N GLY A 46 12.07 -4.83 -9.32
CA GLY A 46 11.13 -4.35 -10.33
C GLY A 46 9.73 -4.02 -9.80
N ASN A 47 9.31 -4.65 -8.70
CA ASN A 47 8.00 -4.42 -8.07
C ASN A 47 8.03 -3.38 -6.94
N ILE A 48 9.23 -3.01 -6.48
CA ILE A 48 9.45 -2.07 -5.38
C ILE A 48 9.12 -0.64 -5.83
N LEU A 49 8.07 -0.06 -5.24
CA LEU A 49 7.62 1.31 -5.52
C LEU A 49 8.43 2.33 -4.72
N ILE A 50 8.59 2.07 -3.42
CA ILE A 50 9.42 2.87 -2.50
C ILE A 50 10.12 1.94 -1.51
N ASN A 51 11.34 2.32 -1.14
CA ASN A 51 12.21 1.54 -0.26
C ASN A 51 13.14 2.47 0.49
N THR A 52 13.06 2.43 1.81
CA THR A 52 13.79 3.37 2.66
C THR A 52 14.16 2.75 4.01
N THR A 53 15.18 3.30 4.65
CA THR A 53 15.50 3.01 6.06
C THR A 53 14.96 4.07 7.01
N SER A 54 14.52 5.22 6.47
CA SER A 54 13.92 6.31 7.24
C SER A 54 12.54 5.94 7.74
N ASN A 55 12.07 6.62 8.78
CA ASN A 55 10.71 6.44 9.27
C ASN A 55 9.68 7.22 8.45
N GLU A 56 10.11 8.22 7.69
CA GLU A 56 9.28 8.95 6.75
C GLU A 56 10.10 9.19 5.48
N ASP A 57 9.50 8.94 4.33
CA ASP A 57 10.15 9.16 3.03
C ASP A 57 9.11 9.27 1.92
N GLN A 58 9.49 9.94 0.83
CA GLN A 58 8.65 10.12 -0.34
C GLN A 58 9.47 9.92 -1.62
N ARG A 59 8.93 9.12 -2.53
CA ARG A 59 9.49 8.89 -3.87
C ARG A 59 8.41 9.05 -4.91
N GLY A 60 8.41 10.19 -5.59
CA GLY A 60 7.40 10.53 -6.59
C GLY A 60 6.01 10.56 -5.97
N ARG A 61 5.11 9.71 -6.46
CA ARG A 61 3.72 9.61 -5.99
C ARG A 61 3.53 8.74 -4.75
N TYR A 62 4.57 8.03 -4.31
CA TYR A 62 4.53 7.10 -3.18
C TYR A 62 5.19 7.71 -1.95
N SER A 63 4.58 7.55 -0.78
CA SER A 63 5.22 7.90 0.50
C SER A 63 4.95 6.85 1.57
N ILE A 64 5.80 6.85 2.58
CA ILE A 64 5.75 5.96 3.73
C ILE A 64 5.88 6.77 5.00
N LYS A 65 5.14 6.38 6.04
CA LYS A 65 5.32 6.81 7.42
C LYS A 65 5.27 5.59 8.36
N TYR A 66 6.33 5.38 9.11
CA TYR A 66 6.52 4.25 10.01
C TYR A 66 6.37 4.67 11.46
N GLU A 67 5.48 3.98 12.17
CA GLU A 67 5.23 4.18 13.60
C GLU A 67 5.64 2.91 14.37
N TYR A 68 6.81 3.00 15.00
CA TYR A 68 7.35 1.93 15.83
C TYR A 68 6.55 1.77 17.13
N HIS A 69 6.16 0.54 17.42
CA HIS A 69 5.52 0.16 18.67
C HIS A 69 6.41 -0.84 19.42
N LEU A 70 6.73 -0.55 20.68
CA LEU A 70 7.48 -1.46 21.56
C LEU A 70 6.70 -2.73 21.90
N ILE A 71 5.37 -2.61 21.97
CA ILE A 71 4.44 -3.68 22.32
C ILE A 71 3.32 -3.65 21.27
N GLY A 72 3.03 -4.79 20.66
CA GLY A 72 2.04 -4.92 19.59
C GLY A 72 2.62 -4.76 18.18
N SER A 73 1.72 -4.71 17.19
CA SER A 73 2.11 -4.56 15.79
C SER A 73 2.71 -3.18 15.53
N SER A 74 3.79 -3.15 14.76
CA SER A 74 4.26 -1.89 14.18
C SER A 74 3.31 -1.44 13.06
N ILE A 75 3.24 -0.14 12.84
CA ILE A 75 2.33 0.43 11.84
C ILE A 75 3.16 1.05 10.72
N LEU A 76 2.79 0.72 9.48
CA LEU A 76 3.34 1.34 8.28
C LEU A 76 2.19 1.97 7.49
N ASP A 77 2.09 3.29 7.52
CA ASP A 77 1.17 4.04 6.68
C ASP A 77 1.84 4.24 5.32
N VAL A 78 1.20 3.76 4.26
CA VAL A 78 1.66 3.89 2.88
C VAL A 78 0.67 4.72 2.08
N THR A 79 1.17 5.70 1.32
CA THR A 79 0.33 6.59 0.53
C THR A 79 0.67 6.49 -0.95
N ILE A 80 -0.38 6.43 -1.78
CA ILE A 80 -0.28 6.55 -3.24
C ILE A 80 -1.14 7.73 -3.67
N THR A 81 -0.52 8.72 -4.31
CA THR A 81 -1.21 9.92 -4.78
C THR A 81 -1.63 9.82 -6.25
N LYS A 82 -2.71 10.51 -6.62
CA LYS A 82 -3.22 10.64 -7.99
C LYS A 82 -3.41 9.29 -8.67
N LEU A 83 -4.17 8.40 -8.06
CA LEU A 83 -4.40 7.04 -8.53
C LEU A 83 -4.87 7.03 -9.99
N THR A 84 -4.36 6.08 -10.77
CA THR A 84 -4.77 5.82 -12.15
C THR A 84 -5.37 4.43 -12.24
N LYS A 85 -6.07 4.12 -13.33
CA LYS A 85 -6.56 2.74 -13.56
C LYS A 85 -5.48 1.66 -13.44
N SER A 86 -4.26 1.98 -13.85
CA SER A 86 -3.11 1.07 -13.79
C SER A 86 -2.63 0.79 -12.36
N ASP A 87 -3.01 1.62 -11.38
CA ASP A 87 -2.72 1.42 -9.95
C ASP A 87 -3.66 0.38 -9.31
N SER A 88 -4.59 -0.21 -10.06
CA SER A 88 -5.35 -1.36 -9.54
C SER A 88 -4.43 -2.59 -9.41
N GLY A 89 -4.63 -3.38 -8.36
CA GLY A 89 -3.87 -4.62 -8.12
C GLY A 89 -3.59 -4.90 -6.65
N LEU A 90 -2.84 -5.97 -6.41
CA LEU A 90 -2.31 -6.34 -5.10
C LEU A 90 -1.09 -5.51 -4.75
N TYR A 91 -0.98 -5.15 -3.48
CA TYR A 91 0.14 -4.42 -2.90
C TYR A 91 0.59 -5.10 -1.61
N THR A 92 1.88 -5.03 -1.34
CA THR A 92 2.50 -5.55 -0.12
C THR A 92 3.25 -4.45 0.59
N CYS A 93 2.90 -4.24 1.85
CA CYS A 93 3.72 -3.53 2.83
C CYS A 93 4.72 -4.50 3.43
N GLU A 94 6.01 -4.15 3.45
CA GLU A 94 7.03 -5.04 4.01
C GLU A 94 8.00 -4.29 4.93
N LEU A 95 8.28 -4.88 6.09
CA LEU A 95 9.35 -4.49 6.98
C LEU A 95 10.43 -5.57 6.98
N LYS A 96 11.64 -5.20 6.54
CA LYS A 96 12.79 -6.11 6.57
C LYS A 96 13.73 -5.86 7.75
N LYS A 97 14.25 -6.96 8.30
CA LYS A 97 15.34 -6.99 9.29
C LYS A 97 16.48 -7.87 8.77
N MET A 98 17.72 -7.57 9.18
CA MET A 98 18.87 -8.37 8.74
C MET A 98 18.87 -9.81 9.25
N LEU A 99 18.30 -10.06 10.43
CA LEU A 99 18.46 -11.34 11.17
C LEU A 99 17.11 -11.91 11.64
N SER A 100 16.00 -11.48 11.06
CA SER A 100 14.67 -11.91 11.48
C SER A 100 13.75 -12.07 10.27
N PRO A 101 12.67 -12.86 10.39
CA PRO A 101 11.66 -12.96 9.34
C PRO A 101 11.15 -11.57 8.98
N ASP A 102 10.94 -11.37 7.68
CA ASP A 102 10.26 -10.18 7.18
C ASP A 102 8.82 -10.19 7.71
N SER A 103 8.28 -9.01 7.98
CA SER A 103 6.87 -8.85 8.31
C SER A 103 6.19 -8.22 7.11
N GLU A 104 5.05 -8.77 6.71
CA GLU A 104 4.30 -8.29 5.56
C GLU A 104 2.81 -8.15 5.87
N ASP A 105 2.15 -7.25 5.13
CA ASP A 105 0.70 -7.09 5.12
C ASP A 105 0.26 -6.74 3.70
N ASN A 106 -0.84 -7.34 3.25
CA ASN A 106 -1.28 -7.34 1.86
C ASN A 106 -2.63 -6.64 1.73
N PHE A 107 -2.79 -5.86 0.66
CA PHE A 107 -4.05 -5.21 0.35
C PHE A 107 -4.26 -5.04 -1.15
N ILE A 108 -5.52 -4.94 -1.56
CA ILE A 108 -5.91 -4.75 -2.96
C ILE A 108 -6.44 -3.34 -3.14
N ILE A 109 -5.98 -2.65 -4.19
CA ILE A 109 -6.59 -1.41 -4.67
C ILE A 109 -7.39 -1.69 -5.93
N ILE A 110 -8.61 -1.18 -5.99
CA ILE A 110 -9.47 -1.15 -7.18
C ILE A 110 -9.71 0.32 -7.55
N VAL A 111 -9.18 0.76 -8.69
CA VAL A 111 -9.40 2.12 -9.17
C VAL A 111 -10.54 2.14 -10.18
N THR A 112 -11.58 2.91 -9.88
CA THR A 112 -12.77 3.13 -10.73
C THR A 112 -12.62 4.41 -11.55
N LYS A 113 -13.35 4.55 -12.68
CA LYS A 113 -13.24 5.79 -13.48
C LYS A 113 -13.88 6.91 -12.66
N GLY A 114 -13.28 8.10 -12.67
CA GLY A 114 -13.99 9.29 -12.21
C GLY A 114 -15.24 9.49 -13.07
N GLU A 115 -16.37 9.81 -12.47
CA GLU A 115 -17.46 10.43 -13.24
C GLU A 115 -16.94 11.76 -13.79
N PHE A 116 -17.17 12.00 -15.08
CA PHE A 116 -17.04 13.35 -15.63
C PHE A 116 -17.96 14.25 -14.80
N ASP A 117 -17.40 15.25 -14.12
CA ASP A 117 -18.17 16.35 -13.55
C ASP A 117 -18.25 17.47 -14.61
N PRO A 118 -19.35 17.60 -15.35
CA PRO A 118 -19.51 18.65 -16.35
C PRO A 118 -19.58 20.07 -15.74
N GLN A 119 -19.59 20.25 -14.41
CA GLN A 119 -19.75 21.57 -13.79
C GLN A 119 -18.45 22.37 -13.64
N ASN A 120 -17.28 21.81 -13.97
CA ASN A 120 -15.99 22.50 -13.81
C ASN A 120 -15.51 23.27 -15.05
N HIS A 121 -16.42 23.61 -15.98
CA HIS A 121 -16.09 24.27 -17.25
C HIS A 121 -16.64 25.70 -17.43
N GLU A 122 -17.05 26.39 -16.37
CA GLU A 122 -17.31 27.83 -16.44
C GLU A 122 -16.35 28.61 -15.53
N ASN A 123 -15.18 28.93 -16.07
CA ASN A 123 -14.45 30.18 -15.82
C ASN A 123 -13.20 30.27 -16.72
N ILE A 124 -13.40 30.24 -18.04
CA ILE A 124 -12.43 30.82 -18.97
C ILE A 124 -13.21 31.67 -19.97
N SER A 125 -13.44 32.94 -19.60
CA SER A 125 -13.75 34.03 -20.52
C SER A 125 -13.38 35.33 -19.81
N GLN A 126 -12.19 35.85 -20.12
CA GLN A 126 -11.95 37.30 -20.17
C GLN A 126 -11.96 37.69 -21.65
#